data_AF-A0A2A4HLX1-F1
#
_entry.id   AF-A0A2A4HLX1-F1
#
_cell.length_a   1.000
_cell.length_b   1.000
_cell.length_c   1.000
_cell.angle_alpha   90.00
_cell.angle_beta   90.00
_cell.angle_gamma   90.00
#
_symmetry.space_group_name_H-M   'P 1'
#
loop_
_entity.id
_entity.type
_entity.pdbx_description
1 polymer ?
#
loop_
_entity_poly.entity_id
_entity_poly.type
_entity_poly.pdbx_seq_one_letter_code
_entity_poly.pdbx_strand_id
1 'polypeptide(L)'
;MKRPFEWVDVMNPEQFNWIANYLTRKTIVDLLPYKLGKNLQQFGPQATISILSSFPETTVYRELSHRMQTAWNVRKHRKKHGNPVSIQMSKETQRQLKALAKKSGQSQVETLSQVISNAVHEQEKETEKYKKEKESFSFKLEEQKKKAHQNRYVLSEAVKALQKALSEEIDHRCRYEALVGKLDNAVIESDAIEAYCVSVTKRVAEVELELGILKIMRARVGPSLNERMQEFIRFHEGRHFEDGSGHS
;
A
#
# COMPACT_ATOMS: atom_id res chain seq x y z
N MET A 1 -6.29 -58.03 36.36
CA MET A 1 -5.34 -56.89 36.28
C MET A 1 -4.88 -56.78 34.83
N LYS A 2 -4.74 -55.58 34.27
CA LYS A 2 -4.26 -55.39 32.88
C LYS A 2 -2.78 -55.75 32.78
N ARG A 3 -2.39 -56.50 31.74
CA ARG A 3 -0.98 -56.86 31.52
C ARG A 3 -0.15 -55.62 31.18
N PRO A 4 1.14 -55.59 31.54
CA PRO A 4 2.06 -54.56 31.08
C PRO A 4 2.02 -54.45 29.55
N PHE A 5 2.00 -53.22 29.03
CA PHE A 5 2.08 -52.89 27.60
C PHE A 5 0.84 -53.23 26.74
N GLU A 6 -0.30 -53.63 27.32
CA GLU A 6 -1.57 -53.80 26.57
C GLU A 6 -2.06 -52.55 25.83
N TRP A 7 -1.59 -51.36 26.23
CA TRP A 7 -1.93 -50.09 25.59
C TRP A 7 -1.10 -49.79 24.33
N VAL A 8 -0.14 -50.64 23.99
CA VAL A 8 0.74 -50.49 22.82
C VAL A 8 0.04 -51.05 21.59
N ASP A 9 -0.31 -50.17 20.66
CA ASP A 9 -0.79 -50.57 19.34
C ASP A 9 0.39 -50.61 18.36
N VAL A 10 0.81 -51.82 18.00
CA VAL A 10 1.91 -52.07 17.05
C VAL A 10 1.52 -51.65 15.63
N MET A 11 0.22 -51.59 15.33
CA MET A 11 -0.29 -51.16 14.02
C MET A 11 -0.35 -49.63 13.89
N ASN A 12 -0.16 -48.89 14.99
CA ASN A 12 -0.06 -47.43 14.95
C ASN A 12 1.39 -46.99 14.69
N PRO A 13 1.74 -46.53 13.47
CA PRO A 13 3.12 -46.20 13.11
C PRO A 13 3.68 -45.04 13.94
N GLU A 14 2.82 -44.13 14.41
CA GLU A 14 3.25 -43.02 15.25
C GLU A 14 3.62 -43.49 16.66
N GLN A 15 2.78 -44.35 17.25
CA GLN A 15 3.04 -44.94 18.56
C GLN A 15 4.27 -45.85 18.50
N PHE A 16 4.39 -46.65 17.46
CA PHE A 16 5.54 -47.53 17.21
C PHE A 16 6.85 -46.75 17.15
N ASN A 17 6.93 -45.72 16.29
CA ASN A 17 8.13 -44.89 16.16
C ASN A 17 8.45 -44.13 17.44
N TRP A 18 7.45 -43.69 18.19
CA TRP A 18 7.67 -43.04 19.47
C TRP A 18 8.24 -44.00 20.52
N ILE A 19 7.70 -45.23 20.62
CA ILE A 19 8.20 -46.24 21.56
C ILE A 19 9.64 -46.61 21.21
N ALA A 20 9.97 -46.81 19.93
CA ALA A 20 11.32 -47.13 19.49
C ALA A 20 12.32 -46.07 19.97
N ASN A 21 12.02 -44.80 19.71
CA ASN A 21 12.85 -43.67 20.15
C ASN A 21 12.90 -43.53 21.67
N TYR A 22 11.78 -43.76 22.36
CA TYR A 22 11.71 -43.68 23.81
C TYR A 22 12.61 -44.72 24.47
N LEU A 23 12.54 -45.97 23.99
CA LEU A 23 13.35 -47.06 24.51
C LEU A 23 14.84 -46.80 24.26
N THR A 24 15.25 -46.46 23.05
CA THR A 24 16.66 -46.14 22.73
C THR A 24 17.23 -45.05 23.64
N ARG A 25 16.47 -43.96 23.88
CA ARG A 25 16.91 -42.89 24.80
C ARG A 25 17.05 -43.37 26.25
N LYS A 26 16.19 -44.28 26.69
CA LYS A 26 16.24 -44.82 28.06
C LYS A 26 17.33 -45.87 28.24
N THR A 27 17.73 -46.55 27.17
CA THR A 27 18.89 -47.45 27.18
C THR A 27 20.20 -46.69 27.41
N ILE A 28 20.35 -45.49 26.83
CA ILE A 28 21.55 -44.65 27.01
C ILE A 28 21.71 -44.18 28.47
N VAL A 29 20.61 -44.06 29.22
CA VAL A 29 20.60 -43.56 30.60
C VAL A 29 20.54 -44.71 31.62
N ASP A 30 20.68 -45.97 31.19
CA ASP A 30 20.59 -47.17 32.05
C ASP A 30 19.31 -47.26 32.91
N LEU A 31 18.21 -46.68 32.42
CA LEU A 31 16.92 -46.66 33.12
C LEU A 31 16.01 -47.83 32.73
N LEU A 32 16.51 -48.78 31.94
CA LEU A 32 15.73 -49.93 31.47
C LEU A 32 16.04 -51.20 32.29
N PRO A 33 15.05 -52.06 32.54
CA PRO A 33 15.28 -53.37 33.11
C PRO A 33 16.26 -54.19 32.26
N TYR A 34 17.18 -54.92 32.90
CA TYR A 34 18.28 -55.63 32.24
C TYR A 34 17.85 -56.49 31.04
N LYS A 35 16.78 -57.29 31.15
CA LYS A 35 16.30 -58.14 30.04
C LYS A 35 15.80 -57.31 28.86
N LEU A 36 15.18 -56.15 29.11
CA LEU A 36 14.70 -55.25 28.05
C LEU A 36 15.86 -54.51 27.37
N GLY A 37 16.85 -54.05 28.15
CA GLY A 37 18.08 -53.46 27.60
C GLY A 37 18.86 -54.43 26.73
N LYS A 38 19.03 -55.68 27.19
CA LYS A 38 19.69 -56.75 26.44
C LYS A 38 18.95 -57.06 25.12
N ASN A 39 17.63 -57.21 25.16
CA ASN A 39 16.84 -57.47 23.95
C ASN A 39 16.93 -56.32 22.95
N LEU A 40 16.95 -55.07 23.44
CA LEU A 40 17.07 -53.90 22.57
C LEU A 40 18.45 -53.79 21.90
N GLN A 41 19.52 -54.17 22.60
CA GLN A 41 20.87 -54.26 22.01
C GLN A 41 20.99 -55.41 21.01
N GLN A 42 20.34 -56.54 21.27
CA GLN A 42 20.48 -57.76 20.45
C GLN A 42 19.59 -57.77 19.20
N PHE A 43 18.35 -57.30 19.31
CA PHE A 43 17.34 -57.40 18.24
C PHE A 43 16.88 -56.05 17.70
N GLY A 44 17.32 -54.96 18.32
CA GLY A 44 16.93 -53.60 17.96
C GLY A 44 15.54 -53.21 18.47
N PRO A 45 15.16 -51.92 18.32
CA PRO A 45 13.91 -51.38 18.88
C PRO A 45 12.66 -52.01 18.29
N GLN A 46 12.68 -52.34 16.99
CA GLN A 46 11.51 -52.83 16.26
C GLN A 46 11.08 -54.22 16.72
N ALA A 47 12.04 -55.17 16.76
CA ALA A 47 11.77 -56.52 17.26
C ALA A 47 11.42 -56.50 18.76
N THR A 48 12.05 -55.60 19.53
CA THR A 48 11.78 -55.45 20.97
C THR A 48 10.34 -54.99 21.23
N ILE A 49 9.78 -54.12 20.39
CA ILE A 49 8.38 -53.66 20.50
C ILE A 49 7.41 -54.82 20.29
N SER A 50 7.64 -55.66 19.28
CA SER A 50 6.77 -56.81 18.98
C SER A 50 6.73 -57.86 20.09
N ILE A 51 7.77 -57.92 20.93
CA ILE A 51 7.83 -58.81 22.09
C ILE A 51 7.51 -58.11 23.43
N LEU A 52 7.11 -56.82 23.44
CA LEU A 52 6.76 -56.11 24.68
C LEU A 52 5.66 -56.82 25.47
N SER A 53 4.71 -57.42 24.76
CA SER A 53 3.58 -58.16 25.33
C SER A 53 3.97 -59.50 25.98
N SER A 54 5.20 -60.01 25.74
CA SER A 54 5.69 -61.26 26.32
C SER A 54 6.56 -61.07 27.57
N PHE A 55 6.81 -59.82 27.98
CA PHE A 55 7.56 -59.56 29.21
C PHE A 55 6.74 -59.91 30.46
N PRO A 56 7.41 -60.38 31.53
CA PRO A 56 6.74 -60.86 32.73
C PRO A 56 6.01 -59.74 33.47
N GLU A 57 4.92 -60.09 34.15
CA GLU A 57 4.13 -59.17 34.99
C GLU A 57 4.81 -58.81 36.33
N THR A 58 6.07 -58.37 36.29
CA THR A 58 6.74 -57.86 37.50
C THR A 58 6.39 -56.39 37.74
N THR A 59 6.53 -55.95 38.99
CA THR A 59 6.32 -54.55 39.40
C THR A 59 7.15 -53.58 38.56
N VAL A 60 8.39 -53.95 38.25
CA VAL A 60 9.32 -53.16 37.43
C VAL A 60 8.78 -52.92 36.01
N TYR A 61 8.24 -53.94 35.35
CA TYR A 61 7.67 -53.77 34.00
C TYR A 61 6.34 -53.03 34.02
N ARG A 62 5.54 -53.17 35.08
CA ARG A 62 4.30 -52.38 35.27
C ARG A 62 4.60 -50.90 35.41
N GLU A 63 5.57 -50.53 36.25
CA GLU A 63 5.98 -49.14 36.40
C GLU A 63 6.54 -48.55 35.10
N LEU A 64 7.41 -49.30 34.40
CA LEU A 64 7.94 -48.87 33.11
C LEU A 64 6.80 -48.63 32.10
N SER A 65 5.86 -49.57 32.03
CA SER A 65 4.69 -49.46 31.15
C SER A 65 3.85 -48.22 31.48
N HIS A 66 3.60 -47.95 32.77
CA HIS A 66 2.86 -46.78 33.21
C HIS A 66 3.58 -45.47 32.90
N ARG A 67 4.90 -45.39 33.13
CA ARG A 67 5.71 -44.21 32.79
C ARG A 67 5.70 -43.96 31.28
N MET A 68 5.85 -45.00 30.47
CA MET A 68 5.75 -44.92 29.02
C MET A 68 4.37 -44.43 28.57
N GLN A 69 3.29 -45.02 29.11
CA GLN A 69 1.93 -44.62 28.77
C GLN A 69 1.66 -43.15 29.11
N THR A 70 2.11 -42.70 30.28
CA THR A 70 1.99 -41.30 30.71
C THR A 70 2.75 -40.37 29.77
N ALA A 71 3.99 -40.71 29.42
CA ALA A 71 4.80 -39.91 28.50
C ALA A 71 4.19 -39.86 27.08
N TRP A 72 3.60 -40.97 26.62
CA TRP A 72 2.87 -41.02 25.35
C TRP A 72 1.64 -40.11 25.37
N ASN A 73 0.83 -40.19 26.43
CA ASN A 73 -0.36 -39.35 26.58
C ASN A 73 0.01 -37.86 26.62
N VAL A 74 1.08 -37.49 27.33
CA VAL A 74 1.59 -36.11 27.37
C VAL A 74 2.04 -35.66 25.97
N ARG A 75 2.74 -36.51 25.22
CA ARG A 75 3.12 -36.20 23.83
C ARG A 75 1.90 -36.00 22.94
N LYS A 76 0.93 -36.92 23.00
CA LYS A 76 -0.31 -36.85 22.20
C LYS A 76 -1.07 -35.56 22.51
N HIS A 77 -1.15 -35.19 23.79
CA HIS A 77 -1.74 -33.92 24.21
C HIS A 77 -0.97 -32.72 23.65
N ARG A 78 0.37 -32.70 23.75
CA ARG A 78 1.20 -31.61 23.21
C ARG A 78 1.15 -31.50 21.69
N LYS A 79 1.00 -32.61 20.98
CA LYS A 79 0.82 -32.58 19.51
C LYS A 79 -0.48 -31.88 19.13
N LYS A 80 -1.54 -32.05 19.93
CA LYS A 80 -2.86 -31.43 19.68
C LYS A 80 -2.94 -29.98 20.17
N HIS A 81 -2.36 -29.67 21.33
CA HIS A 81 -2.56 -28.39 22.03
C HIS A 81 -1.29 -27.53 22.13
N GLY A 82 -0.16 -27.99 21.57
CA GLY A 82 1.13 -27.33 21.72
C GLY A 82 1.77 -27.54 23.10
N ASN A 83 2.86 -26.81 23.34
CA ASN A 83 3.51 -26.80 24.65
C ASN A 83 2.76 -25.84 25.59
N PRO A 84 2.46 -26.25 26.83
CA PRO A 84 1.88 -25.34 27.81
C PRO A 84 2.88 -24.23 28.13
N VAL A 85 2.43 -22.98 28.04
CA VAL A 85 3.21 -21.78 28.37
C VAL A 85 2.57 -21.11 29.57
N SER A 86 3.39 -20.70 30.55
CA SER A 86 2.93 -19.87 31.66
C SER A 86 3.12 -18.41 31.29
N ILE A 87 2.05 -17.64 31.36
CA ILE A 87 2.05 -16.20 31.06
C ILE A 87 1.79 -15.46 32.37
N GLN A 88 2.71 -14.59 32.76
CA GLN A 88 2.49 -13.66 33.85
C GLN A 88 1.67 -12.46 33.36
N MET A 89 0.66 -12.07 34.13
CA MET A 89 -0.22 -10.96 33.82
C MET A 89 -0.72 -10.31 35.11
N SER A 90 -1.19 -9.07 35.03
CA SER A 90 -1.68 -8.35 36.20
C SER A 90 -2.89 -9.05 36.83
N LYS A 91 -3.09 -8.86 38.14
CA LYS A 91 -4.27 -9.40 38.85
C LYS A 91 -5.59 -8.91 38.25
N GLU A 92 -5.61 -7.68 37.73
CA GLU A 92 -6.78 -7.10 37.08
C GLU A 92 -7.08 -7.82 35.77
N THR A 93 -6.07 -8.01 34.91
CA THR A 93 -6.20 -8.73 33.63
C THR A 93 -6.69 -10.17 33.85
N GLN A 94 -6.20 -10.86 34.89
CA GLN A 94 -6.70 -12.20 35.24
C GLN A 94 -8.18 -12.20 35.63
N ARG A 95 -8.62 -11.20 36.40
CA ARG A 95 -10.03 -11.05 36.80
C ARG A 95 -10.91 -10.80 35.58
N GLN A 96 -10.47 -9.92 34.67
CA GLN A 96 -11.19 -9.63 33.42
C GLN A 96 -11.28 -10.87 32.52
N LEU A 97 -10.17 -11.60 32.33
CA LEU A 97 -10.17 -12.84 31.54
C LEU A 97 -11.11 -13.88 32.15
N LYS A 98 -11.10 -14.05 33.47
CA LYS A 98 -12.01 -14.97 34.17
C LYS A 98 -13.47 -14.56 34.03
N ALA A 99 -13.77 -13.26 34.10
CA ALA A 99 -15.12 -12.75 33.91
C ALA A 99 -15.61 -12.97 32.47
N LEU A 100 -14.75 -12.71 31.47
CA LEU A 100 -15.03 -12.96 30.06
C LEU A 100 -15.30 -14.45 29.81
N ALA A 101 -14.42 -15.32 30.31
CA ALA A 101 -14.57 -16.77 30.18
C ALA A 101 -15.86 -17.30 30.82
N LYS A 102 -16.23 -16.77 32.00
CA LYS A 102 -17.50 -17.10 32.66
C LYS A 102 -18.70 -16.63 31.85
N LYS A 103 -18.62 -15.43 31.25
CA LYS A 103 -19.71 -14.87 30.43
C LYS A 103 -19.89 -15.63 29.12
N SER A 104 -18.81 -16.13 28.52
CA SER A 104 -18.85 -16.94 27.30
C SER A 104 -19.13 -18.43 27.54
N GLY A 105 -19.07 -18.90 28.80
CA GLY A 105 -19.25 -20.31 29.14
C GLY A 105 -18.07 -21.20 28.74
N GLN A 106 -16.89 -20.61 28.53
CA GLN A 106 -15.68 -21.29 28.04
C GLN A 106 -14.58 -21.36 29.10
N SER A 107 -13.54 -22.13 28.83
CA SER A 107 -12.31 -22.08 29.62
C SER A 107 -11.55 -20.77 29.37
N GLN A 108 -10.76 -20.33 30.36
CA GLN A 108 -9.91 -19.14 30.21
C GLN A 108 -8.91 -19.26 29.05
N VAL A 109 -8.46 -20.48 28.76
CA VAL A 109 -7.51 -20.76 27.67
C VAL A 109 -8.20 -20.56 26.31
N GLU A 110 -9.43 -21.04 26.15
CA GLU A 110 -10.21 -20.86 24.92
C GLU A 110 -10.56 -19.40 24.69
N THR A 111 -10.99 -18.70 25.74
CA THR A 111 -11.28 -17.26 25.66
C THR A 111 -10.03 -16.46 25.30
N LEU A 112 -8.87 -16.76 25.90
CA LEU A 112 -7.61 -16.11 25.55
C LEU A 112 -7.22 -16.40 24.10
N SER A 113 -7.38 -17.65 23.64
CA SER A 113 -7.10 -18.05 22.26
C SER A 113 -7.98 -17.26 21.29
N GLN A 114 -9.27 -17.12 21.59
CA GLN A 114 -10.21 -16.36 20.77
C GLN A 114 -9.87 -14.87 20.73
N VAL A 115 -9.50 -14.26 21.86
CA VAL A 115 -9.07 -12.85 21.90
C VAL A 115 -7.84 -12.64 21.02
N ILE A 116 -6.85 -13.53 21.08
CA ILE A 116 -5.66 -13.46 20.23
C ILE A 116 -6.04 -13.61 18.74
N SER A 117 -6.86 -14.62 18.40
CA SER A 117 -7.32 -14.82 17.03
C SER A 117 -8.08 -13.61 16.47
N ASN A 118 -8.95 -13.00 17.29
CA ASN A 118 -9.68 -11.79 16.90
C ASN A 118 -8.74 -10.62 16.67
N ALA A 119 -7.78 -10.39 17.58
CA ALA A 119 -6.80 -9.31 17.44
C ALA A 119 -5.94 -9.46 16.18
N VAL A 120 -5.51 -10.68 15.86
CA VAL A 120 -4.79 -10.97 14.61
C VAL A 120 -5.66 -10.65 13.40
N HIS A 121 -6.92 -11.07 13.41
CA HIS A 121 -7.81 -10.86 12.28
C HIS A 121 -8.22 -9.39 12.10
N GLU A 122 -8.36 -8.64 13.19
CA GLU A 122 -8.53 -7.18 13.17
C GLU A 122 -7.31 -6.49 12.57
N GLN A 123 -6.11 -6.87 13.00
CA GLN A 123 -4.86 -6.36 12.44
C GLN A 123 -4.74 -6.63 10.94
N GLU A 124 -5.07 -7.85 10.48
CA GLU A 124 -5.08 -8.19 9.06
C GLU A 124 -6.04 -7.28 8.28
N LYS A 125 -7.27 -7.09 8.76
CA LYS A 125 -8.26 -6.21 8.13
C LYS A 125 -7.81 -4.76 8.07
N GLU A 126 -7.20 -4.24 9.13
CA GLU A 126 -6.68 -2.88 9.17
C GLU A 126 -5.52 -2.70 8.17
N THR A 127 -4.61 -3.68 8.11
CA THR A 127 -3.50 -3.62 7.14
C THR A 127 -4.00 -3.69 5.70
N GLU A 128 -5.05 -4.47 5.41
CA GLU A 128 -5.65 -4.54 4.08
C GLU A 128 -6.36 -3.22 3.71
N LYS A 129 -7.12 -2.63 4.64
CA LYS A 129 -7.73 -1.31 4.43
C LYS A 129 -6.67 -0.26 4.16
N TYR A 130 -5.61 -0.23 4.96
CA TYR A 130 -4.50 0.70 4.77
C TYR A 130 -3.81 0.52 3.40
N LYS A 131 -3.62 -0.72 2.94
CA LYS A 131 -3.10 -0.98 1.59
C LYS A 131 -4.01 -0.41 0.50
N LYS A 132 -5.32 -0.66 0.57
CA LYS A 132 -6.31 -0.14 -0.40
C LYS A 132 -6.35 1.39 -0.40
N GLU A 133 -6.32 2.01 0.77
CA GLU A 133 -6.28 3.47 0.88
C GLU A 133 -4.99 4.02 0.26
N LYS A 134 -3.83 3.45 0.61
CA LYS A 134 -2.53 3.84 0.04
C LYS A 134 -2.49 3.72 -1.48
N GLU A 135 -3.03 2.64 -2.04
CA GLU A 135 -3.15 2.44 -3.49
C GLU A 135 -4.06 3.51 -4.12
N SER A 136 -5.21 3.80 -3.51
CA SER A 136 -6.13 4.84 -3.99
C SER A 136 -5.50 6.24 -3.95
N PHE A 137 -4.72 6.56 -2.91
CA PHE A 137 -3.99 7.81 -2.80
C PHE A 137 -2.89 7.90 -3.85
N SER A 138 -2.16 6.80 -4.07
CA SER A 138 -1.09 6.74 -5.09
C SER A 138 -1.66 6.94 -6.49
N PHE A 139 -2.81 6.31 -6.79
CA PHE A 139 -3.50 6.49 -8.06
C PHE A 139 -3.95 7.95 -8.28
N LYS A 140 -4.59 8.56 -7.28
CA LYS A 140 -5.00 9.98 -7.32
C LYS A 140 -3.81 10.92 -7.52
N LEU A 141 -2.68 10.62 -6.84
CA LEU A 141 -1.46 11.40 -6.97
C LEU A 141 -0.88 11.33 -8.39
N GLU A 142 -0.84 10.14 -8.99
CA GLU A 142 -0.39 9.96 -10.37
C GLU A 142 -1.31 10.65 -11.38
N GLU A 143 -2.64 10.59 -11.18
CA GLU A 143 -3.59 11.32 -12.00
C GLU A 143 -3.36 12.85 -11.93
N GLN A 144 -3.14 13.38 -10.73
CA GLN A 144 -2.82 14.80 -10.54
C GLN A 144 -1.50 15.19 -11.19
N LYS A 145 -0.45 14.35 -11.07
CA LYS A 145 0.83 14.59 -11.76
C LYS A 145 0.67 14.62 -13.27
N LYS A 146 -0.10 13.69 -13.84
CA LYS A 146 -0.38 13.66 -15.29
C LYS A 146 -1.12 14.94 -15.74
N LYS A 147 -2.15 15.36 -15.00
CA LYS A 147 -2.86 16.62 -15.27
C LYS A 147 -1.93 17.83 -15.16
N ALA A 148 -1.11 17.91 -14.13
CA ALA A 148 -0.15 18.99 -13.95
C ALA A 148 0.88 19.03 -15.08
N HIS A 149 1.37 17.87 -15.53
CA HIS A 149 2.30 17.76 -16.65
C HIS A 149 1.67 18.22 -17.97
N GLN A 150 0.44 17.76 -18.25
CA GLN A 150 -0.33 18.21 -19.43
C GLN A 150 -0.55 19.72 -19.41
N ASN A 151 -0.97 20.28 -18.27
CA ASN A 151 -1.16 21.72 -18.12
C ASN A 151 0.15 22.49 -18.37
N ARG A 152 1.27 22.01 -17.82
CA ARG A 152 2.58 22.62 -18.03
C ARG A 152 3.00 22.58 -19.50
N TYR A 153 2.74 21.46 -20.19
CA TYR A 153 3.03 21.33 -21.61
C TYR A 153 2.22 22.32 -22.45
N VAL A 154 0.90 22.38 -22.24
CA VAL A 154 0.03 23.30 -22.99
C VAL A 154 0.41 24.77 -22.72
N LEU A 155 0.67 25.13 -21.46
CA LEU A 155 1.15 26.47 -21.11
C LEU A 155 2.49 26.78 -21.79
N SER A 156 3.41 25.83 -21.83
CA SER A 156 4.71 26.01 -22.50
C SER A 156 4.55 26.25 -24.00
N GLU A 157 3.66 25.51 -24.68
CA GLU A 157 3.42 25.68 -26.11
C GLU A 157 2.75 27.03 -26.41
N ALA A 158 1.75 27.42 -25.60
CA ALA A 158 1.11 28.71 -25.77
C ALA A 158 2.08 29.89 -25.53
N VAL A 159 2.97 29.78 -24.53
CA VAL A 159 4.00 30.80 -24.30
C VAL A 159 4.94 30.92 -25.50
N LYS A 160 5.37 29.80 -26.10
CA LYS A 160 6.20 29.82 -27.32
C LYS A 160 5.47 30.46 -28.50
N ALA A 161 4.19 30.12 -28.69
CA ALA A 161 3.37 30.68 -29.76
C ALA A 161 3.24 32.21 -29.63
N LEU A 162 2.97 32.68 -28.40
CA LEU A 162 2.90 34.11 -28.09
C LEU A 162 4.23 34.83 -28.25
N GLN A 163 5.34 34.22 -27.83
CA GLN A 163 6.68 34.77 -28.03
C GLN A 163 7.01 34.94 -29.51
N LYS A 164 6.66 33.94 -30.32
CA LYS A 164 6.83 33.98 -31.78
C LYS A 164 5.99 35.12 -32.39
N ALA A 165 4.69 35.16 -32.08
CA ALA A 165 3.79 36.20 -32.59
C ALA A 165 4.26 37.62 -32.18
N LEU A 166 4.75 37.78 -30.95
CA LEU A 166 5.31 39.06 -30.49
C LEU A 166 6.56 39.45 -31.28
N SER A 167 7.47 38.50 -31.53
CA SER A 167 8.68 38.78 -32.31
C SER A 167 8.37 39.16 -33.77
N GLU A 168 7.38 38.49 -34.38
CA GLU A 168 6.90 38.81 -35.74
C GLU A 168 6.27 40.20 -35.78
N GLU A 169 5.47 40.56 -34.78
CA GLU A 169 4.87 41.91 -34.69
C GLU A 169 5.90 43.01 -34.46
N ILE A 170 6.93 42.76 -33.63
CA ILE A 170 8.05 43.69 -33.46
C ILE A 170 8.80 43.89 -34.79
N ASP A 171 9.12 42.82 -35.51
CA ASP A 171 9.79 42.90 -36.83
C ASP A 171 8.93 43.67 -37.84
N HIS A 172 7.63 43.41 -37.89
CA HIS A 172 6.70 44.15 -38.76
C HIS A 172 6.67 45.64 -38.43
N ARG A 173 6.64 46.03 -37.15
CA ARG A 173 6.68 47.43 -36.73
C ARG A 173 8.00 48.10 -37.12
N CYS A 174 9.13 47.45 -36.86
CA CYS A 174 10.44 47.97 -37.26
C CYS A 174 10.53 48.19 -38.78
N ARG A 175 10.02 47.27 -39.60
CA ARG A 175 9.98 47.43 -41.06
C ARG A 175 9.07 48.57 -41.48
N TYR A 176 7.91 48.71 -40.84
CA TYR A 176 6.99 49.80 -41.13
C TYR A 176 7.59 51.17 -40.78
N GLU A 177 8.19 51.30 -39.60
CA GLU A 177 8.91 52.50 -39.17
C GLU A 177 10.06 52.86 -40.12
N ALA A 178 10.79 51.86 -40.62
CA ALA A 178 11.86 52.07 -41.60
C ALA A 178 11.35 52.54 -42.97
N LEU A 179 10.17 52.06 -43.41
CA LEU A 179 9.57 52.43 -44.70
C LEU A 179 8.93 53.84 -44.67
N VAL A 180 8.28 54.18 -43.57
CA VAL A 180 7.56 55.47 -43.44
C VAL A 180 8.50 56.62 -43.07
N GLY A 181 9.69 56.32 -42.54
CA GLY A 181 10.55 57.32 -41.91
C GLY A 181 9.97 57.75 -40.57
N LYS A 182 10.81 58.30 -39.68
CA LYS A 182 10.46 58.65 -38.29
C LYS A 182 9.03 59.18 -38.15
N LEU A 183 8.24 58.51 -37.31
CA LEU A 183 6.81 58.67 -37.11
C LEU A 183 6.36 60.07 -36.65
N ASP A 184 7.29 60.99 -36.41
CA ASP A 184 6.97 62.23 -35.73
C ASP A 184 6.19 63.22 -36.61
N ASN A 185 6.20 63.13 -37.96
CA ASN A 185 5.48 64.09 -38.83
C ASN A 185 5.25 63.68 -40.31
N ALA A 186 5.36 62.40 -40.70
CA ALA A 186 5.12 62.00 -42.10
C ALA A 186 3.62 61.89 -42.40
N VAL A 187 3.13 62.55 -43.46
CA VAL A 187 1.76 62.39 -43.98
C VAL A 187 1.68 61.02 -44.66
N ILE A 188 1.20 60.03 -43.93
CA ILE A 188 0.96 58.67 -44.46
C ILE A 188 -0.33 58.72 -45.27
N GLU A 189 -0.31 58.18 -46.50
CA GLU A 189 -1.51 58.02 -47.31
C GLU A 189 -2.55 57.17 -46.57
N SER A 190 -3.81 57.64 -46.53
CA SER A 190 -4.91 57.00 -45.80
C SER A 190 -5.05 55.50 -46.12
N ASP A 191 -4.82 55.13 -47.38
CA ASP A 191 -4.92 53.76 -47.89
C ASP A 191 -3.84 52.84 -47.27
N ALA A 192 -2.65 53.38 -46.96
CA ALA A 192 -1.57 52.64 -46.32
C ALA A 192 -1.82 52.41 -44.82
N ILE A 193 -2.50 53.35 -44.16
CA ILE A 193 -2.96 53.20 -42.77
C ILE A 193 -4.04 52.12 -42.68
N GLU A 194 -5.02 52.16 -43.59
CA GLU A 194 -6.11 51.18 -43.62
C GLU A 194 -5.57 49.75 -43.88
N ALA A 195 -4.67 49.58 -44.84
CA ALA A 195 -4.02 48.30 -45.11
C ALA A 195 -3.23 47.76 -43.91
N TYR A 196 -2.54 48.63 -43.18
CA TYR A 196 -1.83 48.26 -41.95
C TYR A 196 -2.80 47.84 -40.83
N CYS A 197 -3.87 48.61 -40.60
CA CYS A 197 -4.91 48.29 -39.61
C CYS A 197 -5.60 46.95 -39.89
N VAL A 198 -5.92 46.66 -41.16
CA VAL A 198 -6.48 45.35 -41.57
C VAL A 198 -5.48 44.23 -41.29
N SER A 199 -4.19 44.45 -41.58
CA SER A 199 -3.12 43.49 -41.34
C SER A 199 -2.93 43.17 -39.84
N VAL A 200 -2.92 44.20 -38.99
CA VAL A 200 -2.82 44.07 -37.53
C VAL A 200 -4.06 43.36 -36.98
N THR A 201 -5.26 43.75 -37.41
CA THR A 201 -6.51 43.13 -36.97
C THR A 201 -6.56 41.63 -37.28
N LYS A 202 -6.09 41.25 -38.48
CA LYS A 202 -5.97 39.84 -38.87
C LYS A 202 -5.01 39.06 -37.95
N ARG A 203 -3.81 39.61 -37.68
CA ARG A 203 -2.84 38.96 -36.78
C ARG A 203 -3.34 38.86 -35.34
N VAL A 204 -4.06 39.88 -34.87
CA VAL A 204 -4.71 39.86 -33.54
C VAL A 204 -5.72 38.72 -33.45
N ALA A 205 -6.54 38.51 -34.49
CA ALA A 205 -7.48 37.39 -34.53
C ALA A 205 -6.79 36.02 -34.53
N GLU A 206 -5.66 35.87 -35.22
CA GLU A 206 -4.84 34.64 -35.21
C GLU A 206 -4.26 34.36 -33.82
N VAL A 207 -3.77 35.37 -33.11
CA VAL A 207 -3.28 35.24 -31.72
C VAL A 207 -4.41 34.93 -30.74
N GLU A 208 -5.60 35.49 -30.95
CA GLU A 208 -6.77 35.18 -30.12
C GLU A 208 -7.23 33.74 -30.26
N LEU A 209 -7.10 33.14 -31.44
CA LEU A 209 -7.40 31.73 -31.67
C LEU A 209 -6.48 30.83 -30.81
N GLU A 210 -5.18 31.11 -30.81
CA GLU A 210 -4.18 30.41 -30.00
C GLU A 210 -4.43 30.59 -28.48
N LEU A 211 -4.84 31.80 -28.06
CA LEU A 211 -5.26 32.07 -26.68
C LEU A 211 -6.59 31.40 -26.31
N GLY A 212 -7.46 31.14 -27.28
CA GLY A 212 -8.71 30.40 -27.11
C GLY A 212 -8.49 29.00 -26.56
N ILE A 213 -7.39 28.35 -26.95
CA ILE A 213 -6.98 27.03 -26.45
C ILE A 213 -6.70 27.09 -24.93
N LEU A 214 -6.14 28.19 -24.44
CA LEU A 214 -5.91 28.42 -23.00
C LEU A 214 -7.19 28.71 -22.22
N LYS A 215 -8.18 29.39 -22.85
CA LYS A 215 -9.50 29.66 -22.24
C LYS A 215 -10.28 28.36 -21.96
N ILE A 216 -10.18 27.37 -22.85
CA ILE A 216 -10.82 26.05 -22.68
C ILE A 216 -10.31 25.33 -21.42
N MET A 217 -9.08 25.62 -20.98
CA MET A 217 -8.47 25.00 -19.80
C MET A 217 -8.77 25.71 -18.46
N ARG A 218 -9.78 26.60 -18.41
CA ARG A 218 -10.18 27.36 -17.21
C ARG A 218 -9.08 28.21 -16.57
N ALA A 219 -8.03 28.55 -17.31
CA ALA A 219 -7.21 29.69 -16.90
C ALA A 219 -8.13 30.92 -16.91
N ARG A 220 -8.12 31.75 -15.86
CA ARG A 220 -8.78 33.05 -15.88
C ARG A 220 -8.02 33.92 -16.88
N VAL A 221 -8.33 33.78 -18.16
CA VAL A 221 -7.86 34.68 -19.19
C VAL A 221 -8.74 35.91 -19.05
N GLY A 222 -8.12 37.07 -18.83
CA GLY A 222 -8.82 38.35 -18.75
C GLY A 222 -9.53 38.72 -20.07
N PRO A 223 -9.90 39.99 -20.25
CA PRO A 223 -10.52 40.44 -21.51
C PRO A 223 -9.67 40.06 -22.72
N SER A 224 -10.35 39.84 -23.85
CA SER A 224 -9.74 39.40 -25.11
C SER A 224 -8.70 40.42 -25.60
N LEU A 225 -7.76 39.99 -26.44
CA LEU A 225 -6.74 40.89 -26.97
C LEU A 225 -7.37 42.00 -27.82
N ASN A 226 -8.40 41.63 -28.59
CA ASN A 226 -9.22 42.52 -29.38
C ASN A 226 -10.01 43.50 -28.49
N GLU A 227 -10.61 43.05 -27.37
CA GLU A 227 -11.25 43.95 -26.40
C GLU A 227 -10.27 45.01 -25.87
N ARG A 228 -9.04 44.60 -25.50
CA ARG A 228 -8.00 45.53 -25.04
C ARG A 228 -7.50 46.45 -26.14
N MET A 229 -7.41 45.95 -27.38
CA MET A 229 -7.05 46.77 -28.55
C MET A 229 -8.12 47.83 -28.83
N GLN A 230 -9.39 47.46 -28.78
CA GLN A 230 -10.52 48.38 -28.98
C GLN A 230 -10.65 49.40 -27.84
N GLU A 231 -10.31 49.04 -26.60
CA GLU A 231 -10.18 50.00 -25.50
C GLU A 231 -9.03 51.00 -25.74
N PHE A 232 -7.88 50.51 -26.21
CA PHE A 232 -6.73 51.36 -26.51
C PHE A 232 -7.01 52.33 -27.67
N ILE A 233 -7.63 51.85 -28.76
CA ILE A 233 -8.03 52.68 -29.90
C ILE A 233 -8.99 53.79 -29.43
N ARG A 234 -10.06 53.43 -28.70
CA ARG A 234 -11.02 54.41 -28.15
C ARG A 234 -10.37 55.45 -27.24
N PHE A 235 -9.41 55.04 -26.41
CA PHE A 235 -8.68 55.94 -25.53
C PHE A 235 -7.82 56.97 -26.29
N HIS A 236 -7.27 56.60 -27.45
CA HIS A 236 -6.45 57.48 -28.27
C HIS A 236 -7.26 58.36 -29.22
N GLU A 237 -8.37 57.86 -29.77
CA GLU A 237 -9.31 58.67 -30.57
C GLU A 237 -10.00 59.76 -29.74
N GLY A 238 -10.27 59.50 -28.45
CA GLY A 238 -10.87 60.48 -27.54
C GLY A 238 -9.97 61.66 -27.17
N ARG A 239 -8.64 61.58 -27.37
CA ARG A 239 -7.72 62.71 -27.10
C ARG A 239 -7.57 63.70 -28.25
N HIS A 240 -8.01 63.36 -29.46
CA HIS A 240 -7.87 64.24 -30.62
C HIS A 240 -8.98 65.30 -30.75
N PHE A 241 -9.97 65.32 -29.86
CA PHE A 241 -11.12 66.23 -29.95
C PHE A 241 -11.12 67.43 -29.00
N GLU A 242 -10.13 67.59 -28.09
CA GLU A 242 -10.14 68.71 -27.11
C GLU A 242 -9.22 69.90 -27.43
N ASP A 243 -8.29 69.82 -28.41
CA ASP A 243 -7.36 70.94 -28.69
C ASP A 243 -7.82 71.92 -29.79
N GLY A 244 -9.11 71.93 -30.13
CA GLY A 244 -9.62 72.58 -31.34
C GLY A 244 -10.72 73.62 -31.17
N SER A 245 -10.91 74.24 -30.00
CA SER A 245 -11.79 75.41 -29.89
C SER A 245 -11.53 76.23 -28.64
N GLY A 246 -10.80 77.33 -28.80
CA GLY A 246 -10.68 78.31 -27.73
C GLY A 246 -9.56 79.30 -27.95
N HIS A 247 -9.71 80.22 -28.89
CA HIS A 247 -9.35 81.63 -28.65
C HIS A 247 -10.20 82.53 -29.54
N SER A 248 -11.15 83.22 -28.88
CA SER A 248 -11.65 84.53 -29.28
C SER A 248 -10.58 85.59 -29.07
#